data_AF-A0A9D7UK63-F1
#
_entry.id   AF-A0A9D7UK63-F1
#
_cell.length_a   1.000
_cell.length_b   1.000
_cell.length_c   1.000
_cell.angle_alpha   90.00
_cell.angle_beta   90.00
_cell.angle_gamma   90.00
#
_symmetry.space_group_name_H-M   'P 1'
#
loop_
_entity.id
_entity.type
_entity.pdbx_description
1 polymer ?
#
loop_
_entity_poly.entity_id
_entity_poly.type
_entity_poly.pdbx_seq_one_letter_code
_entity_poly.pdbx_strand_id
1 'polypeptide(L)'
;MTSPSASRRRAIAQAIERWFAAPGVARPFPWRTPSRDPYTSLVAEVMLQQTQASRVAERLPPFLARFPNIQSLARADEDAVLAQWSGLGYYRTAQHPQPPPPPLPTHLPSPHPTHTH
;
A
#
# COMPACT_ATOMS: atom_id res chain seq x y z
N MET A 1 26.77 -18.82 -8.65
CA MET A 1 25.80 -17.71 -8.83
C MET A 1 26.17 -16.92 -10.07
N THR A 2 25.52 -17.17 -11.21
CA THR A 2 25.75 -16.40 -12.45
C THR A 2 24.95 -15.10 -12.39
N SER A 3 25.65 -13.98 -12.27
CA SER A 3 25.04 -12.65 -12.42
C SER A 3 24.50 -12.52 -13.85
N PRO A 4 23.27 -12.02 -14.07
CA PRO A 4 22.74 -11.87 -15.42
C PRO A 4 23.68 -11.02 -16.28
N SER A 5 23.92 -11.39 -17.53
CA SER A 5 24.74 -10.58 -18.42
C SER A 5 24.07 -9.22 -18.66
N ALA A 6 24.87 -8.17 -18.84
CA ALA A 6 24.37 -6.81 -19.08
C ALA A 6 23.37 -6.76 -20.25
N SER A 7 23.59 -7.58 -21.28
CA SER A 7 22.72 -7.70 -22.45
C SER A 7 21.33 -8.24 -22.10
N ARG A 8 21.26 -9.23 -21.19
CA ARG A 8 19.98 -9.78 -20.72
C ARG A 8 19.19 -8.75 -19.90
N ARG A 9 19.86 -7.99 -19.02
CA ARG A 9 19.23 -6.89 -18.28
C ARG A 9 18.65 -5.83 -19.21
N ARG A 10 19.40 -5.45 -20.24
CA ARG A 10 18.96 -4.45 -21.23
C ARG A 10 17.76 -4.94 -22.05
N ALA A 11 17.76 -6.21 -22.47
CA ALA A 11 16.64 -6.79 -23.19
C ALA A 11 15.35 -6.81 -22.33
N ILE A 12 15.46 -7.13 -21.04
CA ILE A 12 14.33 -7.11 -20.10
C ILE A 12 13.82 -5.68 -19.89
N ALA A 13 14.71 -4.71 -19.64
CA ALA A 13 14.33 -3.31 -19.48
C ALA A 13 13.55 -2.79 -20.69
N GLN A 14 14.07 -3.04 -21.90
CA GLN A 14 13.39 -2.65 -23.14
C GLN A 14 12.04 -3.34 -23.34
N ALA A 15 11.90 -4.60 -22.91
CA ALA A 15 10.62 -5.30 -22.98
C ALA A 15 9.59 -4.69 -22.00
N ILE A 16 10.01 -4.35 -20.78
CA ILE A 16 9.17 -3.68 -19.79
C ILE A 16 8.76 -2.29 -20.29
N GLU A 17 9.71 -1.52 -20.84
CA GLU A 17 9.43 -0.20 -21.41
C GLU A 17 8.43 -0.27 -22.55
N ARG A 18 8.61 -1.19 -23.51
CA ARG A 18 7.68 -1.38 -24.63
C ARG A 18 6.29 -1.80 -24.16
N TRP A 19 6.22 -2.73 -23.21
CA TRP A 19 4.95 -3.15 -22.63
C TRP A 19 4.27 -1.99 -21.90
N PHE A 20 5.01 -1.21 -21.11
CA PHE A 20 4.45 -0.07 -20.37
C PHE A 20 3.99 1.07 -21.28
N ALA A 21 4.66 1.27 -22.42
CA ALA A 21 4.29 2.26 -23.43
C ALA A 21 3.06 1.83 -24.28
N ALA A 22 2.63 0.57 -24.20
CA ALA A 22 1.47 0.11 -24.97
C ALA A 22 0.18 0.81 -24.50
N PRO A 23 -0.72 1.20 -25.43
CA PRO A 23 -1.97 1.87 -25.08
C PRO A 23 -2.80 1.06 -24.07
N GLY A 24 -3.28 1.74 -23.02
CA GLY A 24 -4.11 1.12 -21.99
C GLY A 24 -3.36 0.33 -20.90
N VAL A 25 -2.04 0.13 -21.03
CA VAL A 25 -1.23 -0.53 -19.99
C VAL A 25 -0.89 0.44 -18.85
N ALA A 26 -0.40 1.64 -19.19
CA ALA A 26 -0.14 2.68 -18.21
C ALA A 26 -1.46 3.30 -17.74
N ARG A 27 -1.98 2.84 -16.59
CA ARG A 27 -3.14 3.49 -15.95
C ARG A 27 -2.80 4.94 -15.59
N PRO A 28 -3.66 5.92 -15.95
CA PRO A 28 -3.49 7.30 -15.53
C PRO A 28 -3.75 7.38 -14.03
N PHE A 29 -2.74 7.83 -13.29
CA PHE A 29 -2.89 8.17 -11.88
C PHE A 29 -2.49 9.63 -11.69
N PRO A 30 -3.14 10.37 -10.78
CA PRO A 30 -2.92 11.80 -10.62
C PRO A 30 -1.45 12.16 -10.29
N TRP A 31 -0.74 11.28 -9.58
CA TRP A 31 0.69 11.43 -9.25
C TRP A 31 1.67 11.02 -10.38
N ARG A 32 1.18 10.50 -11.52
CA ARG A 32 2.00 10.15 -12.70
C ARG A 32 2.11 11.29 -13.72
N THR A 33 1.46 12.42 -13.48
CA THR A 33 1.45 13.59 -14.37
C THR A 33 2.83 14.25 -14.40
N PRO A 34 3.31 14.85 -15.52
CA PRO A 34 4.72 15.23 -15.72
C PRO A 34 5.33 16.24 -14.73
N SER A 35 4.50 16.90 -13.92
CA SER A 35 4.99 17.74 -12.82
C SER A 35 5.47 16.83 -11.68
N ARG A 36 6.74 16.41 -11.75
CA ARG A 36 7.46 15.71 -10.68
C ARG A 36 7.72 16.66 -9.52
N ASP A 37 6.67 17.09 -8.83
CA ASP A 37 6.84 17.72 -7.53
C ASP A 37 7.34 16.65 -6.54
N PRO A 38 8.57 16.75 -6.01
CA PRO A 38 9.13 15.76 -5.10
C PRO A 38 8.27 15.57 -3.84
N TYR A 39 7.59 16.62 -3.38
CA TYR A 39 6.71 16.53 -2.22
C TYR A 39 5.46 15.70 -2.53
N THR A 40 4.77 16.00 -3.64
CA THR A 40 3.63 15.19 -4.12
C THR A 40 4.01 13.72 -4.32
N SER A 41 5.17 13.43 -4.92
CA SER A 41 5.66 12.05 -5.10
C SER A 41 5.91 11.35 -3.75
N LEU A 42 6.58 12.02 -2.82
CA LEU A 42 6.84 11.49 -1.48
C LEU A 42 5.53 11.16 -0.75
N VAL A 43 4.57 12.08 -0.73
CA VAL A 43 3.28 11.87 -0.05
C VAL A 43 2.51 10.72 -0.71
N ALA A 44 2.48 10.66 -2.04
CA ALA A 44 1.83 9.57 -2.78
C ALA A 44 2.47 8.21 -2.46
N GLU A 45 3.80 8.14 -2.39
CA GLU A 45 4.54 6.92 -2.04
C GLU A 45 4.21 6.45 -0.62
N VAL A 46 4.19 7.35 0.36
CA VAL A 46 3.82 7.01 1.75
C VAL A 46 2.37 6.50 1.82
N MET A 47 1.43 7.12 1.09
CA MET A 47 0.05 6.63 1.03
C MET A 47 -0.07 5.26 0.32
N LEU A 48 0.73 5.03 -0.73
CA LEU A 48 0.76 3.75 -1.47
C LEU A 48 1.36 2.60 -0.65
N GLN A 49 2.24 2.88 0.32
CA GLN A 49 2.71 1.87 1.27
C GLN A 49 1.61 1.37 2.20
N GLN A 50 0.60 2.20 2.48
CA GLN A 50 -0.48 1.89 3.43
C GLN A 50 -1.79 1.44 2.76
N THR A 51 -2.02 1.82 1.49
CA THR A 51 -3.29 1.60 0.78
C THR A 51 -3.15 1.27 -0.70
N GLN A 52 -4.27 0.85 -1.29
CA GLN A 52 -4.36 0.60 -2.74
C GLN A 52 -4.36 1.91 -3.54
N ALA A 53 -3.85 1.87 -4.77
CA ALA A 53 -3.71 3.03 -5.65
C ALA A 53 -5.03 3.79 -5.89
N SER A 54 -6.17 3.10 -5.97
CA SER A 54 -7.48 3.76 -6.11
C SER A 54 -7.78 4.72 -4.95
N ARG A 55 -7.52 4.29 -3.71
CA ARG A 55 -7.66 5.13 -2.51
C ARG A 55 -6.72 6.33 -2.54
N VAL A 56 -5.47 6.13 -2.96
CA VAL A 56 -4.51 7.24 -3.08
C VAL A 56 -5.00 8.26 -4.10
N ALA A 57 -5.60 7.82 -5.21
CA ALA A 57 -6.11 8.72 -6.26
C ALA A 57 -7.24 9.62 -5.75
N GLU A 58 -8.06 9.12 -4.84
CA GLU A 58 -9.14 9.87 -4.19
C GLU A 58 -8.64 10.80 -3.08
N ARG A 59 -7.62 10.37 -2.31
CA ARG A 59 -7.21 11.05 -1.06
C ARG A 59 -6.06 12.02 -1.22
N LEU A 60 -5.19 11.83 -2.22
CA LEU A 60 -4.04 12.69 -2.44
C LEU A 60 -4.45 14.14 -2.79
N PRO A 61 -5.42 14.42 -3.68
CA PRO A 61 -5.81 15.79 -4.00
C PRO A 61 -6.27 16.63 -2.79
N PRO A 62 -7.22 16.18 -1.94
CA PRO A 62 -7.64 16.95 -0.78
C PRO A 62 -6.55 17.04 0.30
N PHE A 63 -5.60 16.09 0.35
CA PHE A 63 -4.45 16.19 1.23
C PHE A 63 -3.50 17.32 0.79
N LEU A 64 -3.13 17.36 -0.49
CA LEU A 64 -2.26 18.40 -1.05
C LEU A 64 -2.93 19.77 -1.07
N ALA A 65 -4.26 19.84 -1.22
CA ALA A 65 -4.99 21.10 -1.07
C ALA A 65 -4.88 21.68 0.35
N ARG A 66 -4.82 20.81 1.38
CA ARG A 66 -4.68 21.23 2.78
C ARG A 66 -3.22 21.50 3.17
N PHE A 67 -2.30 20.67 2.67
CA PHE A 67 -0.87 20.75 2.94
C PHE A 67 -0.11 20.82 1.61
N PRO A 68 -0.04 21.99 0.97
CA PRO A 68 0.50 22.14 -0.39
C PRO A 68 2.02 21.95 -0.49
N ASN A 69 2.76 22.02 0.62
CA ASN A 69 4.21 21.81 0.65
C ASN A 69 4.68 21.24 1.99
N ILE A 70 5.92 20.76 2.02
CA ILE A 70 6.50 20.15 3.22
C ILE A 70 6.54 21.12 4.41
N GLN A 71 6.71 22.42 4.19
CA GLN A 71 6.71 23.41 5.27
C GLN A 71 5.32 23.61 5.88
N SER A 72 4.27 23.54 5.07
CA SER A 72 2.87 23.61 5.54
C SER A 72 2.49 22.37 6.34
N LEU A 73 2.99 21.20 5.93
CA LEU A 73 2.80 19.95 6.66
C LEU A 73 3.56 19.97 7.99
N ALA A 74 4.82 20.42 8.00
CA ALA A 74 5.65 20.49 9.20
C ALA A 74 5.15 21.49 10.25
N ARG A 75 4.34 22.48 9.85
CA ARG A 75 3.73 23.47 10.76
C ARG A 75 2.30 23.11 11.19
N ALA A 76 1.73 22.06 10.60
CA ALA A 76 0.36 21.66 10.92
C ALA A 76 0.32 20.94 12.27
N ASP A 77 -0.79 21.10 12.99
CA ASP A 77 -1.08 20.30 14.16
C ASP A 77 -1.19 18.82 13.78
N GLU A 78 -0.62 17.95 14.61
CA GLU A 78 -0.63 16.50 14.39
C GLU A 78 -2.06 15.97 14.20
N ASP A 79 -3.01 16.44 15.01
CA ASP A 79 -4.43 16.08 14.89
C ASP A 79 -5.03 16.47 13.54
N ALA A 80 -4.63 17.61 12.97
CA ALA A 80 -5.11 18.05 11.67
C ALA A 80 -4.54 17.19 10.53
N VAL A 81 -3.28 16.76 10.66
CA VAL A 81 -2.65 15.82 9.72
C VAL A 81 -3.32 14.45 9.83
N LEU A 82 -3.49 13.94 11.04
CA LEU A 82 -4.14 12.65 11.32
C LEU A 82 -5.59 12.64 10.86
N ALA A 83 -6.34 13.72 11.04
CA ALA A 83 -7.71 13.84 10.53
C ALA A 83 -7.76 13.69 9.01
N GLN A 84 -6.83 14.33 8.29
CA GLN A 84 -6.78 14.23 6.83
C GLN A 84 -6.23 12.88 6.34
N TRP A 85 -5.37 12.25 7.13
CA TRP A 85 -4.85 10.90 6.92
C TRP A 85 -5.86 9.80 7.28
N SER A 86 -6.82 10.09 8.17
CA SER A 86 -7.86 9.16 8.60
C SER A 86 -8.70 8.71 7.40
N GLY A 87 -8.95 7.40 7.30
CA GLY A 87 -9.60 6.79 6.14
C GLY A 87 -8.64 6.21 5.10
N LEU A 88 -7.32 6.28 5.30
CA LEU A 88 -6.31 5.53 4.53
C LEU A 88 -6.01 4.13 5.12
N GLY A 89 -6.97 3.47 5.76
CA GLY A 89 -6.85 2.04 6.07
C GLY A 89 -6.43 1.66 7.49
N TYR A 90 -6.14 2.59 8.39
CA TYR A 90 -6.15 2.32 9.82
C TYR A 90 -6.92 3.39 10.57
N TYR A 91 -8.16 3.04 10.90
CA TYR A 91 -8.88 3.32 12.16
C TYR A 91 -10.16 2.46 12.12
N ARG A 92 -10.01 1.12 12.15
CA ARG A 92 -11.09 0.24 12.61
C ARG A 92 -10.76 -0.16 14.04
N THR A 93 -11.20 0.71 14.95
CA THR A 93 -11.54 0.39 16.35
C THR A 93 -10.47 -0.32 17.18
N ALA A 94 -9.58 0.46 17.78
CA ALA A 94 -9.30 0.23 19.19
C ALA A 94 -10.62 0.48 19.95
N GLN A 95 -11.28 -0.58 20.46
CA GLN A 95 -12.43 -0.61 21.41
C GLN A 95 -13.40 -1.82 21.25
N HIS A 96 -12.94 -2.99 20.81
CA HIS A 96 -13.64 -4.23 21.18
C HIS A 96 -12.68 -5.07 22.02
N PRO A 97 -12.87 -5.20 23.35
CA PRO A 97 -12.30 -6.33 24.05
C PRO A 97 -12.91 -7.58 23.42
N GLN A 98 -12.11 -8.31 22.64
CA GLN A 98 -12.49 -9.65 22.23
C GLN A 98 -12.74 -10.44 23.53
N PRO A 99 -13.90 -11.09 23.72
CA PRO A 99 -14.04 -12.02 24.83
C PRO A 99 -12.92 -13.07 24.72
N PRO A 100 -12.35 -13.53 25.85
CA PRO A 100 -11.29 -14.52 25.80
C PRO A 100 -11.76 -15.74 24.99
N PRO A 101 -10.89 -16.36 24.17
CA PRO A 101 -11.26 -17.54 23.41
C PRO A 101 -11.80 -18.62 24.37
N PRO A 102 -12.83 -19.39 23.97
CA PRO A 102 -13.33 -20.48 24.80
C PRO A 102 -12.17 -21.43 25.15
N PRO A 103 -12.18 -22.05 26.35
CA PRO A 103 -11.13 -22.98 26.74
C PRO A 103 -11.01 -24.08 25.68
N LEU A 104 -9.77 -24.38 25.28
CA LEU A 104 -9.49 -25.46 24.35
C LEU A 104 -10.09 -26.77 24.90
N PRO A 105 -10.70 -27.62 24.05
CA PRO A 105 -11.27 -28.88 24.51
C PRO A 105 -10.17 -29.74 25.16
N THR A 106 -10.38 -30.13 26.41
CA THR A 106 -9.41 -30.92 27.23
C THR A 106 -9.21 -32.35 26.72
N HIS A 107 -9.94 -32.74 25.68
CA HIS A 107 -9.77 -34.02 25.00
C HIS A 107 -9.64 -33.78 23.50
N LEU A 108 -8.40 -33.86 23.00
CA LEU A 108 -8.18 -34.14 21.58
C LEU A 108 -8.70 -35.56 21.31
N PRO A 109 -9.56 -35.79 20.31
CA PRO A 109 -9.89 -37.15 19.90
C PRO A 109 -8.61 -37.83 19.38
N SER A 110 -8.23 -38.94 20.03
CA SER A 110 -7.12 -39.78 19.58
C SER A 110 -7.40 -40.27 18.15
N PRO A 111 -6.42 -40.22 17.23
CA PRO A 111 -6.56 -40.89 15.94
C PRO A 111 -6.54 -42.39 16.18
N HIS A 112 -7.69 -43.05 16.09
CA HIS A 112 -7.74 -44.50 15.99
C HIS A 112 -7.00 -44.93 14.70
N PRO A 113 -5.99 -45.80 14.76
CA PRO A 113 -5.45 -46.41 13.56
C PRO A 113 -6.45 -47.45 13.05
N THR A 114 -6.83 -47.29 11.79
CA THR A 114 -7.56 -48.26 10.99
C THR A 114 -6.78 -49.58 10.96
N HIS A 115 -7.29 -50.63 11.62
CA HIS A 115 -6.88 -51.99 11.31
C HIS A 115 -7.75 -52.50 10.16
N THR A 116 -7.20 -52.43 8.96
CA THR A 116 -7.56 -53.29 7.83
C THR A 116 -7.33 -54.75 8.23
N HIS A 117 -8.37 -55.57 8.12
CA HIS A 117 -8.25 -57.00 7.86
C HIS A 117 -9.48 -57.51 7.10
#